data_AF-A0A6I7QSJ3-F1
#
_entry.id   AF-A0A6I7QSJ3-F1
#
_cell.length_a   1.000
_cell.length_b   1.000
_cell.length_c   1.000
_cell.angle_alpha   90.00
_cell.angle_beta   90.00
_cell.angle_gamma   90.00
#
_symmetry.space_group_name_H-M   'P 1'
#
loop_
_entity.id
_entity.type
_entity.pdbx_description
1 polymer ?
#
loop_
_entity_poly.entity_id
_entity_poly.type
_entity_poly.pdbx_seq_one_letter_code
_entity_poly.pdbx_strand_id
1 'polypeptide(L)'
;MPGIVIFGAGNIGRSFIGQIFSRAGFEVVLVDVEEELVSELNRYGSYTVIHRHPDGREEQLEIAPVRAVDGRDGEAVAAALAPVQYVATSVGAAALPHVLPALAREMERRTAAAGSGASEIGAAGRKAASGRGAPGGAA
;
A
#
# COMPACT_ATOMS: atom_id res chain seq x y z
N MET A 1 -3.18 14.25 -12.73
CA MET A 1 -2.30 13.97 -11.58
C MET A 1 -1.95 12.49 -11.64
N PRO A 2 -0.67 12.10 -11.53
CA PRO A 2 -0.31 10.69 -11.51
C PRO A 2 -0.82 10.03 -10.22
N GLY A 3 -1.15 8.74 -10.25
CA GLY A 3 -1.66 8.00 -9.10
C GLY A 3 -0.83 6.77 -8.79
N ILE A 4 -0.85 6.36 -7.52
CA ILE A 4 -0.35 5.07 -7.05
C ILE A 4 -1.48 4.29 -6.38
N VAL A 5 -1.55 2.99 -6.65
CA VAL A 5 -2.37 2.06 -5.86
C VAL A 5 -1.49 1.34 -4.84
N ILE A 6 -1.90 1.33 -3.59
CA ILE A 6 -1.20 0.64 -2.49
C ILE A 6 -2.16 -0.38 -1.87
N PHE A 7 -1.87 -1.67 -2.06
CA PHE A 7 -2.56 -2.75 -1.36
C PHE A 7 -2.10 -2.83 0.09
N GLY A 8 -3.05 -2.73 1.01
CA GLY A 8 -2.83 -2.64 2.45
C GLY A 8 -2.71 -1.19 2.90
N ALA A 9 -3.77 -0.69 3.51
CA ALA A 9 -3.86 0.64 4.09
C ALA A 9 -3.34 0.69 5.53
N GLY A 10 -2.58 -0.31 6.00
CA GLY A 10 -1.97 -0.33 7.32
C GLY A 10 -0.85 0.71 7.51
N ASN A 11 -0.17 0.64 8.66
CA ASN A 11 0.85 1.63 9.03
C ASN A 11 1.96 1.79 7.98
N ILE A 12 2.48 0.70 7.39
CA ILE A 12 3.53 0.80 6.36
C ILE A 12 3.00 1.43 5.07
N GLY A 13 1.80 1.04 4.63
CA GLY A 13 1.16 1.61 3.45
C GLY A 13 0.97 3.12 3.60
N ARG A 14 0.42 3.56 4.74
CA ARG A 14 0.14 4.97 5.01
C ARG A 14 1.40 5.79 5.35
N SER A 15 2.21 5.31 6.29
CA SER A 15 3.31 6.06 6.89
C SER A 15 4.62 5.94 6.13
N PHE A 16 4.76 5.07 5.15
CA PHE A 16 6.01 4.94 4.38
C PHE A 16 5.76 5.13 2.89
N ILE A 17 4.98 4.25 2.26
CA ILE A 17 4.77 4.30 0.82
C ILE A 17 3.92 5.52 0.44
N GLY A 18 2.79 5.71 1.12
CA GLY A 18 1.87 6.82 0.88
C GLY A 18 2.55 8.18 1.05
N GLN A 19 3.41 8.35 2.07
CA GLN A 19 4.15 9.61 2.24
C GLN A 19 5.13 9.89 1.11
N ILE A 20 5.85 8.88 0.61
CA ILE A 20 6.85 9.05 -0.45
C ILE A 20 6.14 9.53 -1.73
N PHE A 21 5.05 8.87 -2.10
CA PHE A 21 4.32 9.18 -3.33
C PHE A 21 3.51 10.47 -3.23
N SER A 22 2.86 10.75 -2.09
CA SER A 22 2.16 12.02 -1.88
C SER A 22 3.13 13.21 -1.98
N ARG A 23 4.32 13.12 -1.38
CA ARG A 23 5.38 14.14 -1.52
C ARG A 23 5.92 14.28 -2.94
N ALA A 24 5.85 13.21 -3.73
CA ALA A 24 6.18 13.23 -5.16
C ALA A 24 5.05 13.77 -6.05
N GLY A 25 3.94 14.22 -5.47
CA GLY A 25 2.80 14.80 -6.20
C GLY A 25 1.81 13.78 -6.77
N PHE A 26 1.78 12.57 -6.21
CA PHE A 26 0.84 11.52 -6.61
C PHE A 26 -0.43 11.56 -5.76
N GLU A 27 -1.56 11.21 -6.38
CA GLU A 27 -2.74 10.76 -5.65
C GLU A 27 -2.47 9.38 -5.05
N VAL A 28 -2.77 9.21 -3.77
CA VAL A 28 -2.59 7.93 -3.07
C VAL A 28 -3.93 7.21 -2.99
N VAL A 29 -4.01 6.05 -3.65
CA VAL A 29 -5.18 5.17 -3.62
C VAL A 29 -4.87 3.95 -2.75
N LEU A 30 -5.51 3.88 -1.59
CA LEU A 30 -5.34 2.78 -0.64
C LEU A 30 -6.37 1.69 -0.89
N VAL A 31 -5.95 0.43 -0.96
CA VAL A 31 -6.86 -0.72 -1.06
C VAL A 31 -6.80 -1.52 0.23
N ASP A 32 -7.92 -1.68 0.92
CA ASP A 32 -8.01 -2.45 2.16
C ASP A 32 -9.38 -3.14 2.28
N VAL A 33 -9.50 -4.12 3.16
CA VAL A 33 -10.74 -4.86 3.42
C VAL A 33 -11.44 -4.40 4.71
N GLU A 34 -10.76 -3.61 5.53
CA GLU A 34 -11.34 -3.01 6.74
C GLU A 34 -12.26 -1.84 6.36
N GLU A 35 -13.56 -2.07 6.44
CA GLU A 35 -14.59 -1.15 5.93
C GLU A 35 -14.59 0.20 6.65
N GLU A 36 -14.40 0.19 7.98
CA GLU A 36 -14.32 1.42 8.76
C GLU A 36 -13.14 2.28 8.30
N LEU A 37 -11.98 1.67 8.11
CA LEU A 37 -10.78 2.36 7.62
C LEU A 37 -10.98 2.94 6.21
N VAL A 38 -11.58 2.16 5.29
CA VAL A 38 -11.89 2.62 3.93
C VAL A 38 -12.84 3.81 3.97
N SER A 39 -13.88 3.75 4.80
CA SER A 39 -14.85 4.83 4.99
C SER A 39 -14.20 6.09 5.55
N GLU A 40 -13.38 5.98 6.59
CA GLU A 40 -12.68 7.11 7.19
C GLU A 40 -11.72 7.78 6.19
N LEU A 41 -10.92 7.00 5.48
CA LEU A 41 -9.99 7.53 4.47
C LEU A 41 -10.72 8.31 3.37
N ASN A 42 -11.86 7.80 2.90
CA ASN A 42 -12.67 8.50 1.90
C ASN A 42 -13.41 9.73 2.47
N ARG A 43 -13.82 9.68 3.73
CA ARG A 43 -14.48 10.80 4.41
C ARG A 43 -13.54 11.99 4.58
N TYR A 44 -12.30 11.75 5.01
CA TYR A 44 -11.35 12.82 5.28
C TYR A 44 -10.57 13.23 4.02
N GLY A 45 -10.29 12.30 3.10
CA GLY A 45 -9.50 12.58 1.90
C GLY A 45 -8.01 12.87 2.17
N SER A 46 -7.59 12.81 3.44
CA SER A 46 -6.23 12.98 3.91
C SER A 46 -6.00 12.25 5.24
N TYR A 47 -4.73 12.10 5.63
CA TYR A 47 -4.34 11.66 6.97
C TYR A 47 -2.97 12.24 7.35
N THR A 48 -2.66 12.27 8.65
CA THR A 48 -1.39 12.82 9.15
C THR A 48 -0.41 11.72 9.53
N VAL A 49 0.83 11.85 9.08
CA VAL A 49 1.98 11.05 9.53
C VAL A 49 2.79 11.90 10.51
N ILE A 50 3.11 11.33 11.68
CA ILE A 50 3.93 11.99 12.69
C ILE A 50 5.31 11.33 12.73
N HIS A 51 6.35 12.08 12.37
CA HIS A 51 7.73 11.68 12.57
C HIS A 51 8.18 12.11 13.96
N ARG A 52 8.52 11.14 14.81
CA ARG A 52 9.09 11.37 16.13
C ARG A 52 10.59 11.23 16.08
N HIS A 53 11.31 12.29 16.38
CA HIS A 53 12.77 12.30 16.44
C HIS A 53 13.28 11.90 17.84
N PRO A 54 14.50 11.35 17.95
CA PRO A 54 15.10 10.97 19.25
C PRO A 54 15.29 12.15 20.21
N ASP A 55 15.39 13.38 19.70
CA ASP A 55 15.52 14.62 20.46
C ASP A 55 14.17 15.14 21.00
N GLY A 56 13.07 14.41 20.77
CA GLY A 56 11.73 14.77 21.21
C GLY A 56 10.97 15.67 20.24
N ARG A 57 11.59 16.11 19.13
CA ARG A 57 10.90 16.89 18.10
C ARG A 57 9.88 16.03 17.34
N GLU A 58 8.75 16.64 16.99
CA GLU A 58 7.74 16.05 16.12
C GLU A 58 7.64 16.86 14.81
N GLU A 59 7.59 16.14 13.69
CA GLU A 59 7.23 16.70 12.39
C GLU A 59 5.93 16.04 11.94
N GLN A 60 4.95 16.86 11.57
CA GLN A 60 3.67 16.39 11.04
C GLN A 60 3.65 16.58 9.54
N LEU A 61 3.31 15.52 8.82
CA LEU A 61 3.17 15.52 7.39
C LEU A 61 1.74 15.13 7.04
N GLU A 62 1.00 16.06 6.45
CA GLU A 62 -0.29 15.76 5.86
C GLU A 62 -0.11 15.03 4.53
N ILE A 63 -0.81 13.90 4.39
CA ILE A 63 -0.86 13.11 3.16
C ILE A 63 -2.19 13.39 2.47
N ALA A 64 -2.12 14.08 1.35
CA ALA A 64 -3.24 14.41 0.48
C ALA A 64 -2.75 14.55 -0.97
N PRO A 65 -3.61 14.31 -1.99
CA PRO A 65 -4.96 13.74 -1.88
C PRO A 65 -4.93 12.22 -1.69
N VAL A 66 -5.84 11.70 -0.87
CA VAL A 66 -6.01 10.27 -0.58
C VAL A 66 -7.44 9.84 -0.86
N ARG A 67 -7.61 8.64 -1.40
CA ARG A 67 -8.89 7.90 -1.37
C ARG A 67 -8.64 6.43 -1.11
N ALA A 68 -9.68 5.71 -0.72
CA ALA A 68 -9.63 4.29 -0.44
C ALA A 68 -10.65 3.49 -1.27
N VAL A 69 -10.31 2.24 -1.56
CA VAL A 69 -11.15 1.28 -2.29
C VAL A 69 -11.27 0.02 -1.45
N ASP A 70 -12.49 -0.51 -1.37
CA ASP A 70 -12.74 -1.81 -0.75
C ASP A 70 -12.08 -2.91 -1.59
N GLY A 71 -11.11 -3.60 -1.01
CA GLY A 71 -10.38 -4.69 -1.67
C GLY A 71 -11.23 -5.92 -2.00
N ARG A 72 -12.46 -5.99 -1.48
CA ARG A 72 -13.46 -7.02 -1.82
C ARG A 72 -14.22 -6.68 -3.11
N ASP A 73 -14.24 -5.41 -3.52
CA ASP A 73 -14.84 -4.95 -4.76
C ASP A 73 -13.83 -5.04 -5.91
N GLY A 74 -13.85 -6.18 -6.61
CA GLY A 74 -12.93 -6.44 -7.71
C GLY A 74 -13.03 -5.44 -8.87
N GLU A 75 -14.23 -4.92 -9.14
CA GLU A 75 -14.44 -3.94 -10.23
C GLU A 75 -13.88 -2.57 -9.83
N ALA A 76 -14.10 -2.14 -8.59
CA ALA A 76 -13.52 -0.90 -8.08
C ALA A 76 -11.98 -0.97 -8.02
N VAL A 77 -11.41 -2.11 -7.61
CA VAL A 77 -9.97 -2.34 -7.62
C VAL A 77 -9.43 -2.29 -9.06
N ALA A 78 -10.08 -2.96 -10.01
CA ALA A 78 -9.66 -2.92 -11.42
C ALA A 78 -9.72 -1.49 -12.00
N ALA A 79 -10.80 -0.74 -11.71
CA ALA A 79 -10.94 0.65 -12.12
C ALA A 79 -9.84 1.55 -11.52
N ALA A 80 -9.44 1.31 -10.27
CA ALA A 80 -8.35 2.03 -9.62
C ALA A 80 -6.96 1.68 -10.19
N LEU A 81 -6.75 0.43 -10.60
CA LEU A 81 -5.50 -0.04 -11.20
C LEU A 81 -5.32 0.43 -12.65
N ALA A 82 -6.42 0.59 -13.39
CA ALA A 82 -6.37 0.87 -14.82
C ALA A 82 -5.59 2.14 -15.23
N PRO A 83 -5.69 3.29 -14.53
CA PRO A 83 -4.99 4.52 -14.92
C PRO A 83 -3.60 4.70 -14.28
N VAL A 84 -3.18 3.85 -13.34
CA VAL A 84 -1.95 4.06 -12.56
C VAL A 84 -0.73 3.35 -13.15
N GLN A 85 0.46 3.94 -13.05
CA GLN A 85 1.70 3.27 -13.49
C GLN A 85 2.40 2.51 -12.37
N TYR A 86 2.17 2.93 -11.12
CA TYR A 86 2.83 2.37 -9.94
C TYR A 86 1.81 1.64 -9.08
N VAL A 87 2.22 0.47 -8.62
CA VAL A 87 1.46 -0.32 -7.66
C VAL A 87 2.42 -0.83 -6.60
N ALA A 88 2.00 -0.73 -5.34
CA ALA A 88 2.73 -1.26 -4.21
C ALA A 88 1.86 -2.17 -3.36
N THR A 89 2.51 -3.07 -2.63
CA THR A 89 1.84 -3.94 -1.65
C THR A 89 2.57 -3.88 -0.31
N SER A 90 1.79 -3.64 0.74
CA SER A 90 2.20 -3.69 2.14
C SER A 90 1.22 -4.52 2.98
N VAL A 91 0.80 -5.67 2.42
CA VAL A 91 -0.05 -6.64 3.11
C VAL A 91 0.76 -7.74 3.80
N GLY A 92 0.15 -8.41 4.78
CA GLY A 92 0.75 -9.61 5.39
C GLY A 92 0.80 -10.79 4.42
N ALA A 93 1.68 -11.77 4.68
CA ALA A 93 1.86 -12.95 3.82
C ALA A 93 0.56 -13.73 3.55
N ALA A 94 -0.35 -13.79 4.54
CA ALA A 94 -1.65 -14.44 4.42
C ALA A 94 -2.61 -13.69 3.48
N ALA A 95 -2.46 -12.36 3.35
CA ALA A 95 -3.31 -11.52 2.51
C ALA A 95 -2.79 -11.44 1.06
N LEU A 96 -1.50 -11.72 0.82
CA LEU A 96 -0.89 -11.63 -0.50
C LEU A 96 -1.60 -12.49 -1.59
N PRO A 97 -2.02 -13.74 -1.33
CA PRO A 97 -2.77 -14.54 -2.31
C PRO A 97 -4.08 -13.90 -2.79
N HIS A 98 -4.67 -12.99 -2.01
CA HIS A 98 -5.89 -12.27 -2.40
C HIS A 98 -5.60 -11.06 -3.29
N VAL A 99 -4.41 -10.49 -3.19
CA VAL A 99 -3.97 -9.33 -3.99
C VAL A 99 -3.47 -9.75 -5.37
N LEU A 100 -2.72 -10.87 -5.44
CA LEU A 100 -2.05 -11.32 -6.66
C LEU A 100 -2.99 -11.50 -7.88
N PRO A 101 -4.23 -12.03 -7.77
CA PRO A 101 -5.11 -12.19 -8.92
C PRO A 101 -5.50 -10.85 -9.56
N ALA A 102 -5.71 -9.80 -8.77
CA ALA A 102 -6.04 -8.47 -9.29
C ALA A 102 -4.85 -7.89 -10.07
N LEU A 103 -3.63 -8.03 -9.53
CA LEU A 103 -2.41 -7.61 -10.21
C LEU A 103 -2.17 -8.38 -11.51
N ALA A 104 -2.32 -9.71 -11.48
CA ALA A 104 -2.13 -10.56 -12.66
C ALA A 104 -3.08 -10.18 -13.79
N ARG A 105 -4.37 -10.01 -13.50
CA ARG A 105 -5.39 -9.57 -14.47
C ARG A 105 -5.06 -8.22 -15.10
N GLU A 106 -4.61 -7.26 -14.29
CA GLU A 106 -4.23 -5.95 -14.83
C GLU A 106 -2.97 -6.04 -15.71
N MET A 107 -1.98 -6.86 -15.34
CA MET A 107 -0.80 -7.09 -16.17
C MET A 107 -1.15 -7.73 -17.51
N GLU A 108 -2.04 -8.71 -17.53
CA GLU A 108 -2.57 -9.31 -18.75
C GLU A 108 -3.28 -8.26 -19.61
N ARG A 109 -4.15 -7.45 -19.02
CA ARG A 109 -4.86 -6.36 -19.71
C ARG A 109 -3.90 -5.36 -20.35
N ARG A 110 -2.85 -4.96 -19.63
CA ARG A 110 -1.81 -4.05 -20.14
C ARG A 110 -1.01 -4.68 -21.27
N THR A 111 -0.66 -5.95 -21.16
CA THR A 111 0.10 -6.66 -22.20
C THR A 111 -0.74 -6.84 -23.48
N ALA A 112 -2.05 -7.02 -23.35
CA ALA A 112 -2.96 -7.08 -24.49
C ALA A 112 -3.16 -5.69 -25.15
N ALA A 113 -3.17 -4.62 -24.34
CA ALA A 113 -3.40 -3.25 -24.82
C ALA A 113 -2.14 -2.56 -25.36
N ALA A 114 -0.97 -2.85 -24.75
CA ALA A 114 0.32 -2.36 -25.17
C ALA A 114 1.14 -3.53 -25.71
N GLY A 115 1.44 -3.51 -27.01
CA GLY A 115 2.58 -4.29 -27.50
C GLY A 115 3.83 -3.87 -26.71
N SER A 116 4.21 -4.66 -25.70
CA SER A 116 5.38 -4.51 -24.82
C SER A 116 5.59 -3.13 -24.15
N GLY A 117 5.01 -2.91 -22.97
CA GLY A 117 5.42 -1.84 -22.05
C GLY A 117 5.50 -2.37 -20.61
N ALA A 118 6.69 -2.38 -20.01
CA ALA A 118 6.92 -2.95 -18.67
C ALA A 118 6.30 -2.09 -17.56
N SER A 119 5.65 -2.73 -16.58
CA SER A 119 5.19 -2.11 -15.33
C SER A 119 6.05 -2.60 -14.15
N GLU A 120 6.35 -1.73 -13.18
CA GLU A 120 7.22 -2.03 -12.03
C GLU A 120 6.39 -2.18 -10.73
N ILE A 121 6.63 -3.24 -9.95
CA ILE A 121 5.92 -3.56 -8.69
C ILE A 121 6.91 -3.55 -7.53
N GLY A 122 6.67 -2.74 -6.50
CA GLY A 122 7.46 -2.70 -5.26
C GLY A 122 6.74 -3.32 -4.07
N ALA A 123 7.39 -4.22 -3.33
CA ALA A 123 6.87 -4.81 -2.09
C ALA A 123 7.74 -4.41 -0.89
N ALA A 124 7.13 -3.89 0.17
CA ALA A 124 7.82 -3.55 1.42
C ALA A 124 7.21 -4.32 2.59
N GLY A 125 7.96 -5.23 3.19
CA GLY A 125 7.52 -6.03 4.35
C GLY A 125 8.68 -6.42 5.26
N ARG A 126 8.41 -6.54 6.57
CA ARG A 126 9.37 -7.08 7.54
C ARG A 126 9.37 -8.61 7.48
N LYS A 127 10.53 -9.23 7.28
CA LYS A 127 10.75 -10.66 7.49
C LYS A 127 10.81 -10.89 9.01
N ALA A 128 9.90 -11.69 9.57
CA ALA A 128 10.01 -12.11 10.97
C ALA A 128 11.29 -12.94 11.13
N ALA A 129 12.23 -12.49 11.95
CA ALA A 129 13.36 -13.30 12.37
C ALA A 129 12.82 -14.42 13.28
N SER A 130 12.73 -15.64 12.76
CA SER A 130 12.39 -16.81 13.57
C SER A 130 13.56 -17.12 14.51
N GLY A 131 13.54 -16.56 15.72
CA GLY A 131 14.42 -16.95 16.81
C GLY A 131 14.05 -18.36 17.28
N ARG A 132 14.78 -19.38 16.82
CA ARG A 132 14.82 -20.66 17.52
C ARG A 132 15.62 -20.43 18.81
N GLY A 133 14.92 -20.45 19.94
CA GLY A 133 15.54 -20.49 21.26
C GLY A 133 16.43 -21.73 21.37
N ALA A 134 17.68 -21.52 21.77
CA ALA A 134 18.51 -22.58 22.33
C ALA A 134 18.12 -22.76 23.81
N PRO A 135 17.92 -23.99 24.29
CA PRO A 135 17.61 -24.23 25.70
C PRO A 135 18.86 -24.00 26.55
N GLY A 136 18.64 -23.57 27.79
CA GLY A 136 19.68 -23.41 28.79
C GLY A 136 20.40 -24.73 29.10
N GLY A 137 21.65 -24.59 29.52
CA GLY A 137 22.45 -25.62 30.16
C GLY A 137 23.31 -24.97 31.22
N ALA A 138 22.97 -25.26 32.47
CA ALA A 138 23.69 -24.82 33.67
C ALA A 138 25.01 -25.58 33.83
N ALA A 139 26.05 -24.86 34.28
CA ALA A 139 27.09 -25.22 35.25
C ALA A 139 28.32 -24.32 35.05
#